data_AF-A0A8S3SUZ1-F1
#
_entry.id   AF-A0A8S3SUZ1-F1
#
_cell.length_a   1.000
_cell.length_b   1.000
_cell.length_c   1.000
_cell.angle_alpha   90.00
_cell.angle_beta   90.00
_cell.angle_gamma   90.00
#
_symmetry.space_group_name_H-M   'P 1'
#
loop_
_entity.id
_entity.type
_entity.pdbx_description
1 polymer ?
#
loop_
_entity_poly.entity_id
_entity_poly.type
_entity_poly.pdbx_seq_one_letter_code
_entity_poly.pdbx_strand_id
1 'polypeptide(L)'
;MYRGYTGCSVILESVDTLSHDDNSNVVYKSKWKNNNANVFLENLNDENIHDLVEKLENLDVNNINVETVNNVILNCNSIIKNAADKADMILEFKPKNSRPGVRSKKCKPYFNQDCYLKRKAYRKCKNLHWRLQRAETKENLIASSREYKRTLNKQFREYQKSVIDKLKNLRKSDSKAYWSLLNKCDTKGNKAVNKIAMDVLYDHFKNLNAFDEQDDNDIVLPNNITDYNIELNRDITEDEVYIEK
;
A
#
# COMPACT_ATOMS: atom_id res chain seq x y z
N MET A 1 5.89 -25.33 -22.12
CA MET A 1 5.63 -23.88 -21.92
C MET A 1 6.48 -23.39 -20.74
N TYR A 2 7.66 -22.82 -21.03
CA TYR A 2 8.55 -22.27 -20.01
C TYR A 2 8.04 -20.92 -19.54
N ARG A 3 7.73 -20.80 -18.23
CA ARG A 3 7.46 -19.50 -17.60
C ARG A 3 8.76 -18.97 -17.01
N GLY A 4 9.18 -17.80 -17.48
CA GLY A 4 10.43 -17.16 -17.13
C GLY A 4 10.62 -16.97 -15.63
N TYR A 5 11.74 -17.49 -15.13
CA TYR A 5 12.31 -17.15 -13.85
C TYR A 5 12.63 -15.65 -13.84
N THR A 6 11.89 -14.87 -13.07
CA THR A 6 12.37 -13.55 -12.66
C THR A 6 13.33 -13.79 -11.50
N GLY A 7 14.60 -13.53 -11.76
CA GLY A 7 15.67 -13.71 -10.78
C GLY A 7 15.36 -13.00 -9.48
N CYS A 8 15.71 -13.65 -8.36
CA CYS A 8 15.86 -12.96 -7.09
C CYS A 8 16.86 -11.82 -7.29
N SER A 9 16.37 -10.58 -7.32
CA SER A 9 17.20 -9.42 -7.13
C SER A 9 17.75 -9.53 -5.71
N VAL A 10 19.01 -9.93 -5.57
CA VAL A 10 19.76 -9.70 -4.35
C VAL A 10 19.82 -8.19 -4.21
N ILE A 11 19.11 -7.67 -3.22
CA ILE A 11 19.33 -6.30 -2.76
C ILE A 11 20.65 -6.39 -2.01
N LEU A 12 21.76 -6.17 -2.73
CA LEU A 12 22.90 -5.55 -2.09
C LEU A 12 22.35 -4.19 -1.67
N GLU A 13 22.25 -3.96 -0.36
CA GLU A 13 22.16 -2.60 0.16
C GLU A 13 23.41 -1.90 -0.38
N SER A 14 23.23 -1.20 -1.50
CA SER A 14 24.22 -0.27 -2.00
C SER A 14 24.42 0.73 -0.88
N VAL A 15 25.67 0.91 -0.48
CA VAL A 15 26.12 2.08 0.24
C VAL A 15 25.87 3.26 -0.69
N ASP A 16 24.62 3.73 -0.71
CA ASP A 16 24.18 4.89 -1.45
C ASP A 16 24.84 6.08 -0.75
N THR A 17 25.91 6.60 -1.34
CA THR A 17 26.20 8.03 -1.57
C THR A 17 27.68 8.23 -1.86
N LEU A 18 28.11 8.12 -3.13
CA LEU A 18 29.40 8.67 -3.55
C LEU A 18 29.25 9.39 -4.90
N SER A 19 29.80 10.62 -4.93
CA SER A 19 29.70 11.72 -5.91
C SER A 19 28.39 12.54 -5.89
N HIS A 20 28.36 13.54 -4.99
CA HIS A 20 27.75 14.84 -5.31
C HIS A 20 28.69 15.54 -6.27
N ASP A 21 28.37 15.50 -7.55
CA ASP A 21 28.92 16.43 -8.52
C ASP A 21 27.91 17.56 -8.63
N ASP A 22 28.22 18.71 -8.02
CA ASP A 22 27.30 19.81 -7.66
C ASP A 22 26.68 20.57 -8.85
N ASN A 23 26.64 19.98 -10.04
CA ASN A 23 25.99 20.60 -11.20
C ASN A 23 25.26 19.65 -12.16
N SER A 24 25.13 18.36 -11.85
CA SER A 24 24.26 17.47 -12.62
C SER A 24 23.55 16.46 -11.73
N ASN A 25 22.22 16.55 -11.65
CA ASN A 25 21.36 15.65 -10.88
C ASN A 25 21.22 14.26 -11.55
N VAL A 26 22.32 13.73 -12.10
CA VAL A 26 22.36 12.45 -12.80
C VAL A 26 22.71 11.38 -11.78
N VAL A 27 21.75 10.50 -11.50
CA VAL A 27 21.98 9.34 -10.63
C VAL A 27 22.33 8.16 -11.53
N TYR A 28 23.44 7.50 -11.26
CA TYR A 28 23.83 6.30 -11.99
C TYR A 28 23.24 5.05 -11.32
N LYS A 29 22.72 4.11 -12.11
CA LYS A 29 22.29 2.79 -11.63
C LYS A 29 23.08 1.69 -12.33
N SER A 30 23.56 0.72 -11.55
CA SER A 30 24.21 -0.46 -12.11
C SER A 30 23.21 -1.35 -12.83
N LYS A 31 23.58 -1.83 -14.02
CA LYS A 31 22.84 -2.78 -14.83
C LYS A 31 23.76 -3.92 -15.21
N TRP A 32 23.94 -4.85 -14.27
CA TRP A 32 24.77 -6.03 -14.52
C TRP A 32 24.12 -6.95 -15.56
N LYS A 33 24.87 -7.28 -16.62
CA LYS A 33 24.51 -8.29 -17.63
C LYS A 33 25.66 -9.29 -17.71
N ASN A 34 25.38 -10.58 -17.48
CA ASN A 34 26.44 -11.61 -17.46
C ASN A 34 27.25 -11.67 -18.77
N ASN A 35 26.62 -11.37 -19.91
CA ASN A 35 27.31 -11.40 -21.22
C ASN A 35 28.37 -10.30 -21.36
N ASN A 36 28.35 -9.26 -20.53
CA ASN A 36 29.28 -8.14 -20.57
C ASN A 36 30.40 -8.25 -19.51
N ALA A 37 30.44 -9.36 -18.75
CA ALA A 37 31.41 -9.53 -17.67
C ALA A 37 32.86 -9.55 -18.17
N ASN A 38 33.13 -10.24 -19.29
CA ASN A 38 34.47 -10.27 -19.88
C ASN A 38 34.89 -8.89 -20.40
N VAL A 39 33.97 -8.16 -21.04
CA VAL A 39 34.21 -6.79 -21.51
C VAL A 39 34.54 -5.86 -20.35
N PHE A 40 33.87 -6.02 -19.21
CA PHE A 40 34.20 -5.25 -18.01
C PHE A 40 35.61 -5.56 -17.49
N LEU A 41 35.98 -6.85 -17.42
CA LEU A 41 37.31 -7.27 -16.97
C LEU A 41 38.42 -6.78 -17.90
N GLU A 42 38.21 -6.87 -19.22
CA GLU A 42 39.17 -6.37 -20.22
C GLU A 42 39.35 -4.84 -20.17
N ASN A 43 38.34 -4.11 -19.70
CA ASN A 43 38.39 -2.66 -19.56
C ASN A 43 38.85 -2.18 -18.17
N LEU A 44 39.08 -3.11 -17.25
CA LEU A 44 39.73 -2.84 -15.98
C LEU A 44 41.22 -2.64 -16.27
N ASN A 45 41.64 -1.38 -16.49
CA ASN A 45 43.01 -1.10 -16.90
C ASN A 45 44.00 -1.44 -15.78
N ASP A 46 44.78 -2.50 -15.98
CA ASP A 46 45.81 -2.96 -15.04
C ASP A 46 46.84 -1.86 -14.73
N GLU A 47 47.14 -0.98 -15.68
CA GLU A 47 48.06 0.16 -15.47
C GLU A 47 47.51 1.14 -14.42
N ASN A 48 46.22 1.48 -14.51
CA ASN A 48 45.59 2.39 -13.54
C ASN A 48 45.52 1.78 -12.13
N ILE A 49 45.39 0.46 -12.05
CA ILE A 49 45.38 -0.27 -10.79
C ILE A 49 46.80 -0.29 -10.21
N HIS A 50 47.81 -0.53 -11.05
CA HIS A 50 49.19 -0.50 -10.64
C HIS A 50 49.60 0.88 -10.10
N ASP A 51 49.24 1.96 -10.81
CA ASP A 51 49.46 3.35 -10.37
C ASP A 51 48.79 3.64 -9.02
N LEU A 52 47.60 3.08 -8.79
CA LEU A 52 46.90 3.24 -7.52
C LEU A 52 47.59 2.47 -6.39
N VAL A 53 48.05 1.25 -6.66
CA VAL A 53 48.79 0.42 -5.70
C VAL A 53 50.12 1.09 -5.35
N GLU A 54 50.88 1.57 -6.34
CA GLU A 54 52.13 2.31 -6.11
C GLU A 54 51.88 3.58 -5.29
N LYS A 55 50.79 4.32 -5.56
CA LYS A 55 50.41 5.46 -4.73
C LYS A 55 50.14 5.05 -3.29
N LEU A 56 49.47 3.93 -3.06
CA LEU A 56 49.17 3.42 -1.71
C LEU A 56 50.43 2.94 -0.97
N GLU A 57 51.35 2.28 -1.67
CA GLU A 57 52.62 1.80 -1.09
C GLU A 57 53.55 2.96 -0.71
N ASN A 58 53.50 4.07 -1.46
CA ASN A 58 54.29 5.27 -1.20
C ASN A 58 53.62 6.26 -0.23
N LEU A 59 52.47 5.94 0.37
CA LEU A 59 51.85 6.79 1.38
C LEU A 59 52.64 6.74 2.69
N ASP A 60 53.03 7.90 3.21
CA ASP A 60 53.59 8.02 4.55
C ASP A 60 52.50 7.76 5.60
N VAL A 61 52.65 6.64 6.31
CA VAL A 61 51.73 6.17 7.36
C VAL A 61 51.55 7.21 8.47
N ASN A 62 52.53 8.10 8.68
CA ASN A 62 52.47 9.12 9.73
C ASN A 62 51.67 10.38 9.33
N ASN A 63 51.33 10.53 8.05
CA ASN A 63 50.68 11.73 7.51
C ASN A 63 49.41 11.42 6.71
N ILE A 64 48.70 10.35 7.07
CA ILE A 64 47.42 10.00 6.44
C ILE A 64 46.34 10.95 6.96
N ASN A 65 45.75 11.71 6.04
CA ASN A 65 44.62 12.60 6.33
C ASN A 65 43.34 12.12 5.63
N VAL A 66 42.19 12.66 6.04
CA VAL A 66 40.88 12.28 5.47
C VAL A 66 40.81 12.55 3.96
N GLU A 67 41.49 13.60 3.50
CA GLU A 67 41.53 13.99 2.09
C GLU A 67 42.27 12.96 1.22
N THR A 68 43.39 12.43 1.70
CA THR A 68 44.14 11.37 1.02
C THR A 68 43.32 10.10 0.89
N VAL A 69 42.57 9.73 1.92
CA VAL A 69 41.66 8.58 1.90
C VAL A 69 40.53 8.80 0.90
N ASN A 70 39.92 10.00 0.89
CA ASN A 70 38.88 10.34 -0.07
C ASN A 70 39.40 10.32 -1.52
N ASN A 71 40.62 10.82 -1.76
CA ASN A 71 41.22 10.82 -3.08
C ASN A 71 41.50 9.40 -3.59
N VAL A 72 41.96 8.49 -2.73
CA VAL A 72 42.10 7.07 -3.06
C VAL A 72 40.74 6.48 -3.42
N ILE A 73 39.71 6.71 -2.60
CA ILE A 73 38.35 6.22 -2.85
C ILE A 73 37.81 6.74 -4.18
N LEU A 74 38.01 8.03 -4.48
CA LEU A 74 37.60 8.64 -5.75
C LEU A 74 38.32 8.01 -6.94
N ASN A 75 39.62 7.71 -6.81
CA ASN A 75 40.39 7.03 -7.85
C ASN A 75 39.93 5.58 -8.06
N CYS A 76 39.68 4.83 -6.99
CA CYS A 76 39.07 3.50 -7.08
C CYS A 76 37.73 3.55 -7.84
N ASN A 77 36.87 4.49 -7.45
CA ASN A 77 35.56 4.65 -8.04
C ASN A 77 35.63 5.05 -9.51
N SER A 78 36.58 5.91 -9.89
CA SER A 78 36.75 6.33 -11.29
C SER A 78 37.21 5.19 -12.18
N ILE A 79 38.14 4.34 -11.71
CA ILE A 79 38.58 3.14 -12.43
C ILE A 79 37.40 2.20 -12.68
N ILE A 80 36.64 1.89 -11.62
CA ILE A 80 35.48 0.99 -11.71
C ILE A 80 34.38 1.60 -12.61
N LYS A 81 34.10 2.91 -12.46
CA LYS A 81 33.08 3.61 -13.26
C LYS A 81 33.46 3.61 -14.74
N ASN A 82 34.71 3.88 -15.08
CA ASN A 82 35.19 3.90 -16.46
C ASN A 82 35.10 2.51 -17.12
N ALA A 83 35.49 1.46 -16.38
CA ALA A 83 35.35 0.09 -16.87
C ALA A 83 33.87 -0.29 -17.09
N ALA A 84 32.99 0.09 -16.16
CA ALA A 84 31.56 -0.19 -16.24
C ALA A 84 30.85 0.61 -17.34
N ASP A 85 31.27 1.84 -17.60
CA ASP A 85 30.74 2.68 -18.69
C ASP A 85 31.06 2.08 -20.06
N LYS A 86 32.33 1.70 -20.28
CA LYS A 86 32.77 1.02 -21.51
C LYS A 86 32.05 -0.31 -21.76
N ALA A 87 31.65 -1.00 -20.70
CA ALA A 87 30.91 -2.27 -20.77
C ALA A 87 29.37 -2.11 -20.89
N ASP A 88 28.84 -0.89 -21.03
CA ASP A 88 27.39 -0.59 -21.05
C ASP A 88 26.67 -1.17 -19.81
N MET A 89 27.34 -1.06 -18.65
CA MET A 89 26.85 -1.55 -17.35
C MET A 89 26.35 -0.42 -16.45
N ILE A 90 26.51 0.82 -16.88
CA ILE A 90 25.99 2.01 -16.21
C ILE A 90 24.75 2.49 -16.95
N LEU A 91 23.64 2.64 -16.23
CA LEU A 91 22.46 3.31 -16.74
C LEU A 91 22.37 4.70 -16.11
N GLU A 92 22.44 5.73 -16.95
CA GLU A 92 22.08 7.09 -16.54
C GLU A 92 20.59 7.13 -16.19
N PHE A 93 20.31 7.26 -14.90
CA PHE A 93 18.97 7.46 -14.40
C PHE A 93 18.79 8.92 -14.08
N LYS A 94 18.17 9.66 -14.99
CA LYS A 94 17.61 10.98 -14.64
C LYS A 94 16.44 10.70 -13.69
N PRO A 95 16.51 11.08 -12.40
CA PRO A 95 15.36 10.96 -11.53
C PRO A 95 14.26 11.77 -12.18
N LYS A 96 13.25 11.08 -12.73
CA LYS A 96 12.03 11.77 -13.10
C LYS A 96 11.59 12.41 -11.81
N ASN A 97 11.41 13.74 -11.83
CA ASN A 97 10.57 14.43 -10.86
C ASN A 97 9.19 13.82 -10.99
N SER A 98 9.00 12.64 -10.42
CA SER A 98 7.71 12.02 -10.29
C SER A 98 7.04 12.96 -9.32
N ARG A 99 6.32 13.95 -9.86
CA ARG A 99 5.20 14.58 -9.15
C ARG A 99 4.58 13.43 -8.39
N PRO A 100 4.54 13.46 -7.04
CA PRO A 100 4.18 12.31 -6.23
C PRO A 100 2.94 11.75 -6.88
N GLY A 101 3.12 10.63 -7.60
CA GLY A 101 2.12 10.20 -8.55
C GLY A 101 0.88 10.13 -7.73
N VAL A 102 -0.17 10.86 -8.11
CA VAL A 102 -1.41 10.96 -7.34
C VAL A 102 -1.97 9.54 -7.29
N ARG A 103 -1.41 8.72 -6.42
CA ARG A 103 -1.91 7.44 -5.95
C ARG A 103 -3.01 7.83 -4.97
N SER A 104 -3.94 8.67 -5.42
CA SER A 104 -5.29 8.73 -4.91
C SER A 104 -5.99 7.45 -5.37
N LYS A 105 -5.44 6.29 -4.98
CA LYS A 105 -6.33 5.22 -4.58
C LYS A 105 -6.97 5.81 -3.35
N LYS A 106 -8.17 6.37 -3.50
CA LYS A 106 -9.03 6.83 -2.39
C LYS A 106 -8.80 5.84 -1.25
N CYS A 107 -8.00 6.25 -0.27
CA CYS A 107 -7.63 5.33 0.78
C CYS A 107 -8.96 5.03 1.44
N LYS A 108 -9.37 3.76 1.42
CA LYS A 108 -10.64 3.37 2.02
C LYS A 108 -10.59 3.93 3.45
N PRO A 109 -11.56 4.74 3.87
CA PRO A 109 -11.44 5.49 5.12
C PRO A 109 -11.36 4.57 6.35
N TYR A 110 -11.80 3.31 6.21
CA TYR A 110 -11.68 2.25 7.20
C TYR A 110 -10.36 1.45 7.13
N PHE A 111 -9.47 1.72 6.17
CA PHE A 111 -8.21 0.98 6.01
C PHE A 111 -7.09 1.69 6.77
N ASN A 112 -6.90 1.29 8.02
CA ASN A 112 -5.91 1.86 8.93
C ASN A 112 -4.56 1.10 8.90
N GLN A 113 -3.65 1.52 9.77
CA GLN A 113 -2.32 0.90 9.91
C GLN A 113 -2.41 -0.58 10.31
N ASP A 114 -3.37 -0.99 11.14
CA ASP A 114 -3.54 -2.40 11.50
C ASP A 114 -3.93 -3.26 10.28
N CYS A 115 -4.86 -2.76 9.45
CA CYS A 115 -5.20 -3.41 8.18
C CYS A 115 -3.97 -3.57 7.28
N TYR A 116 -3.09 -2.56 7.25
CA TYR A 116 -1.84 -2.62 6.49
C TYR A 116 -0.88 -3.69 7.03
N LEU A 117 -0.65 -3.73 8.35
CA LEU A 117 0.23 -4.71 9.00
C LEU A 117 -0.24 -6.14 8.75
N LYS A 118 -1.54 -6.43 8.96
CA LYS A 118 -2.10 -7.76 8.71
C LYS A 118 -2.03 -8.14 7.23
N ARG A 119 -2.25 -7.19 6.31
CA ARG A 119 -2.06 -7.42 4.86
C ARG A 119 -0.61 -7.73 4.52
N LYS A 120 0.35 -7.05 5.14
CA LYS A 120 1.79 -7.30 4.96
C LYS A 120 2.15 -8.71 5.44
N ALA A 121 1.67 -9.12 6.62
CA ALA A 121 1.87 -10.46 7.15
C ALA A 121 1.30 -11.55 6.21
N TYR A 122 0.04 -11.40 5.78
CA TYR A 122 -0.59 -12.31 4.82
C TYR A 122 0.23 -12.45 3.53
N ARG A 123 0.71 -11.33 2.96
CA ARG A 123 1.56 -11.36 1.75
C ARG A 123 2.87 -12.09 1.97
N LYS A 124 3.51 -11.91 3.13
CA LYS A 124 4.73 -12.63 3.50
C LYS A 124 4.49 -14.14 3.53
N CYS A 125 3.43 -14.60 4.22
CA CYS A 125 3.05 -16.00 4.27
C CYS A 125 2.68 -16.56 2.88
N LYS A 126 1.98 -15.77 2.05
CA LYS A 126 1.59 -16.16 0.69
C LYS A 126 2.81 -16.40 -0.20
N ASN A 127 3.77 -15.48 -0.18
CA ASN A 127 5.01 -15.61 -0.93
C ASN A 127 5.84 -16.81 -0.45
N LEU A 128 5.91 -17.04 0.86
CA LEU A 128 6.60 -18.19 1.44
C LEU A 128 5.96 -19.52 1.01
N HIS A 129 4.63 -19.62 1.09
CA HIS A 129 3.90 -20.81 0.68
C HIS A 129 4.09 -21.11 -0.80
N TRP A 130 4.05 -20.09 -1.67
CA TRP A 130 4.30 -20.30 -3.10
C TRP A 130 5.73 -20.75 -3.42
N ARG A 131 6.71 -20.39 -2.59
CA ARG A 131 8.09 -20.85 -2.73
C ARG A 131 8.31 -22.29 -2.25
N LEU A 132 7.73 -22.66 -1.11
CA LEU A 132 8.03 -23.93 -0.43
C LEU A 132 6.97 -25.02 -0.61
N GLN A 133 5.71 -24.65 -0.80
CA GLN A 133 4.56 -25.54 -0.98
C GLN A 133 4.40 -26.65 0.10
N ARG A 134 4.78 -26.36 1.35
CA ARG A 134 4.67 -27.29 2.49
C ARG A 134 3.35 -27.14 3.26
N ALA A 135 2.91 -28.19 3.96
CA ALA A 135 1.70 -28.17 4.79
C ALA A 135 1.74 -27.06 5.86
N GLU A 136 2.84 -26.93 6.61
CA GLU A 136 3.04 -25.87 7.61
C GLU A 136 2.90 -24.46 7.02
N THR A 137 3.43 -24.23 5.81
CA THR A 137 3.32 -22.92 5.15
C THR A 137 1.89 -22.62 4.70
N LYS A 138 1.11 -23.66 4.39
CA LYS A 138 -0.30 -23.56 4.03
C LYS A 138 -1.15 -23.19 5.26
N GLU A 139 -0.88 -23.80 6.42
CA GLU A 139 -1.56 -23.46 7.68
C GLU A 139 -1.31 -22.01 8.08
N ASN A 140 -0.05 -21.56 8.03
CA ASN A 140 0.32 -20.17 8.29
C ASN A 140 -0.35 -19.18 7.31
N LEU A 141 -0.47 -19.56 6.03
CA LEU A 141 -1.20 -18.77 5.04
C LEU A 141 -2.70 -18.67 5.37
N ILE A 142 -3.33 -19.77 5.79
CA ILE A 142 -4.75 -19.78 6.17
C ILE A 142 -4.97 -18.93 7.42
N ALA A 143 -4.13 -19.08 8.45
CA ALA A 143 -4.20 -18.32 9.69
C ALA A 143 -4.09 -16.81 9.43
N SER A 144 -3.04 -16.36 8.72
CA SER A 144 -2.82 -14.95 8.38
C SER A 144 -3.92 -14.39 7.45
N SER A 145 -4.50 -15.21 6.57
CA SER A 145 -5.65 -14.83 5.73
C SER A 145 -6.91 -14.57 6.56
N ARG A 146 -7.22 -15.46 7.51
CA ARG A 146 -8.36 -15.31 8.42
C ARG A 146 -8.22 -14.08 9.31
N GLU A 147 -7.02 -13.85 9.83
CA GLU A 147 -6.73 -12.70 10.68
C GLU A 147 -6.87 -11.38 9.91
N TYR A 148 -6.28 -11.29 8.70
CA TYR A 148 -6.44 -10.11 7.86
C TYR A 148 -7.91 -9.80 7.53
N LYS A 149 -8.70 -10.83 7.18
CA LYS A 149 -10.15 -10.66 6.93
C LYS A 149 -10.89 -10.20 8.17
N ARG A 150 -10.59 -10.77 9.35
CA ARG A 150 -11.19 -10.37 10.63
C ARG A 150 -10.90 -8.90 10.94
N THR A 151 -9.64 -8.48 10.86
CA THR A 151 -9.24 -7.09 11.07
C THR A 151 -9.96 -6.15 10.09
N LEU A 152 -10.01 -6.51 8.81
CA LEU A 152 -10.66 -5.68 7.80
C LEU A 152 -12.15 -5.49 8.09
N ASN A 153 -12.85 -6.57 8.46
CA ASN A 153 -14.28 -6.51 8.80
C ASN A 153 -14.52 -5.72 10.08
N LYS A 154 -13.68 -5.90 11.11
CA LYS A 154 -13.74 -5.12 12.35
C LYS A 154 -13.62 -3.62 12.06
N GLN A 155 -12.58 -3.22 11.33
CA GLN A 155 -12.35 -1.81 10.99
C GLN A 155 -13.44 -1.23 10.10
N PHE A 156 -14.00 -2.03 9.20
CA PHE A 156 -15.15 -1.61 8.40
C PHE A 156 -16.39 -1.35 9.27
N ARG A 157 -16.71 -2.23 10.23
CA ARG A 157 -17.83 -2.06 11.17
C ARG A 157 -17.62 -0.84 12.08
N GLU A 158 -16.42 -0.65 12.61
CA GLU A 158 -16.08 0.52 13.44
C GLU A 158 -16.25 1.83 12.65
N TYR A 159 -15.78 1.85 11.40
CA TYR A 159 -16.00 2.99 10.52
C TYR A 159 -17.49 3.23 10.24
N GLN A 160 -18.26 2.19 9.92
CA GLN A 160 -19.71 2.32 9.70
C GLN A 160 -20.42 2.88 10.94
N LYS A 161 -20.12 2.33 12.13
CA LYS A 161 -20.65 2.84 13.40
C LYS A 161 -20.33 4.33 13.57
N SER A 162 -19.07 4.73 13.35
CA SER A 162 -18.68 6.13 13.45
C SER A 162 -19.40 7.06 12.47
N VAL A 163 -19.77 6.56 11.28
CA VAL A 163 -20.54 7.32 10.30
C VAL A 163 -21.99 7.47 10.76
N ILE A 164 -22.58 6.41 11.32
CA ILE A 164 -23.94 6.43 11.86
C ILE A 164 -24.03 7.37 13.06
N ASP A 165 -23.07 7.32 13.99
CA ASP A 165 -23.03 8.21 15.15
C ASP A 165 -22.91 9.68 14.70
N LYS A 166 -22.09 9.96 13.68
CA LYS A 166 -22.02 11.29 13.06
C LYS A 166 -23.34 11.71 12.43
N LEU A 167 -24.04 10.81 11.75
CA LEU A 167 -25.36 11.08 11.18
C LEU A 167 -26.40 11.38 12.26
N LYS A 168 -26.44 10.59 13.35
CA LYS A 168 -27.33 10.83 14.50
C LYS A 168 -27.05 12.20 15.14
N ASN A 169 -25.78 12.55 15.33
CA ASN A 169 -25.41 13.85 15.88
C ASN A 169 -25.82 15.00 14.96
N LEU A 170 -25.58 14.88 13.64
CA LEU A 170 -26.02 15.88 12.66
C LEU A 170 -27.54 16.01 12.62
N ARG A 171 -28.28 14.91 12.76
CA ARG A 171 -29.75 14.92 12.83
C ARG A 171 -30.25 15.81 13.98
N LYS A 172 -29.58 15.78 15.13
CA LYS A 172 -29.93 16.58 16.32
C LYS A 172 -29.43 18.02 16.25
N SER A 173 -28.20 18.25 15.79
CA SER A 173 -27.55 19.56 15.87
C SER A 173 -27.73 20.45 14.63
N ASP A 174 -27.72 19.88 13.43
CA ASP A 174 -27.80 20.62 12.16
C ASP A 174 -28.54 19.80 11.09
N SER A 175 -29.88 19.95 11.09
CA SER A 175 -30.77 19.28 10.17
C SER A 175 -30.46 19.60 8.69
N LYS A 176 -29.98 20.82 8.38
CA LYS A 176 -29.64 21.22 7.01
C LYS A 176 -28.39 20.49 6.52
N ALA A 177 -27.35 20.38 7.36
CA ALA A 177 -26.16 19.60 7.03
C ALA A 177 -26.46 18.10 6.90
N TYR A 178 -27.35 17.56 7.76
CA TYR A 178 -27.83 16.18 7.66
C TYR A 178 -28.46 15.89 6.29
N TRP A 179 -29.46 16.67 5.87
CA TRP A 179 -30.12 16.49 4.58
C TRP A 179 -29.18 16.73 3.41
N SER A 180 -28.26 17.69 3.52
CA SER A 180 -27.22 17.90 2.50
C SER A 180 -26.32 16.67 2.33
N LEU A 181 -25.94 16.01 3.42
CA LEU A 181 -25.10 14.81 3.38
C LEU A 181 -25.86 13.62 2.78
N LEU A 182 -27.13 13.44 3.13
CA LEU A 182 -27.98 12.37 2.58
C LEU A 182 -28.16 12.54 1.06
N ASN A 183 -28.50 13.74 0.61
CA ASN A 183 -28.67 14.05 -0.83
C ASN A 183 -27.35 13.94 -1.62
N LYS A 184 -26.19 14.14 -0.98
CA LYS A 184 -24.86 13.93 -1.59
C LYS A 184 -24.53 12.44 -1.80
N CYS A 185 -25.14 11.53 -1.04
CA CYS A 185 -24.98 10.10 -1.25
C CYS A 185 -25.76 9.61 -2.48
N ASP A 186 -26.92 10.21 -2.77
CA ASP A 186 -27.73 9.85 -3.95
C ASP A 186 -27.12 10.31 -5.28
N THR A 187 -26.37 11.41 -5.28
CA THR A 187 -25.85 12.02 -6.52
C THR A 187 -24.64 11.31 -7.14
N LYS A 188 -23.99 10.38 -6.43
CA LYS A 188 -22.83 9.63 -6.94
C LYS A 188 -23.22 8.33 -7.63
N GLY A 189 -23.98 8.43 -8.72
CA GLY A 189 -24.04 7.39 -9.76
C GLY A 189 -24.58 6.02 -9.35
N ASN A 190 -25.19 5.87 -8.17
CA ASN A 190 -25.90 4.67 -7.81
C ASN A 190 -27.30 4.69 -8.45
N LYS A 191 -27.38 4.27 -9.72
CA LYS A 191 -28.59 3.63 -10.28
C LYS A 191 -28.95 2.32 -9.54
N ALA A 192 -28.31 2.05 -8.40
CA ALA A 192 -28.33 0.83 -7.62
C ALA A 192 -28.92 1.02 -6.21
N VAL A 193 -29.48 2.20 -5.88
CA VAL A 193 -30.53 2.25 -4.86
C VAL A 193 -31.81 1.77 -5.55
N ASN A 194 -31.86 0.45 -5.74
CA ASN A 194 -33.08 -0.33 -5.74
C ASN A 194 -34.21 0.17 -6.66
N LYS A 195 -34.18 -0.24 -7.93
CA LYS A 195 -35.44 -0.63 -8.58
C LYS A 195 -35.95 -1.87 -7.86
N ILE A 196 -36.49 -1.72 -6.65
CA ILE A 196 -37.38 -2.74 -6.10
C ILE A 196 -38.47 -2.88 -7.15
N ALA A 197 -38.64 -4.07 -7.71
CA ALA A 197 -39.71 -4.32 -8.66
C ALA A 197 -41.03 -3.95 -7.98
N MET A 198 -41.91 -3.25 -8.70
CA MET A 198 -43.17 -2.77 -8.12
C MET A 198 -43.97 -3.92 -7.50
N ASP A 199 -43.84 -5.10 -8.09
CA ASP A 199 -44.43 -6.37 -7.68
C ASP A 199 -43.97 -6.80 -6.27
N VAL A 200 -42.67 -6.66 -5.96
CA VAL A 200 -42.11 -6.95 -4.62
C VAL A 200 -42.64 -5.95 -3.59
N LEU A 201 -42.82 -4.70 -4.00
CA LEU A 201 -43.36 -3.64 -3.15
C LEU A 201 -44.86 -3.89 -2.90
N TYR A 202 -45.61 -4.24 -3.96
CA TYR A 202 -47.02 -4.59 -3.90
C TYR A 202 -47.27 -5.81 -3.00
N ASP A 203 -46.52 -6.89 -3.17
CA ASP A 203 -46.66 -8.10 -2.34
C ASP A 203 -46.37 -7.81 -0.86
N HIS A 204 -45.36 -6.99 -0.56
CA HIS A 204 -45.08 -6.56 0.81
C HIS A 204 -46.27 -5.81 1.45
N PHE A 205 -46.81 -4.80 0.76
CA PHE A 205 -47.94 -4.02 1.29
C PHE A 205 -49.27 -4.78 1.27
N LYS A 206 -49.46 -5.70 0.33
CA LYS A 206 -50.59 -6.62 0.31
C LYS A 206 -50.56 -7.55 1.51
N ASN A 207 -49.38 -8.09 1.84
CA ASN A 207 -49.20 -8.97 2.99
C ASN A 207 -49.31 -8.22 4.32
N LEU A 208 -48.89 -6.95 4.39
CA LEU A 208 -49.08 -6.11 5.59
C LEU A 208 -50.56 -5.95 5.99
N ASN A 209 -51.47 -5.96 5.03
CA ASN A 209 -52.91 -5.85 5.28
C ASN A 209 -53.62 -7.21 5.35
N ALA A 210 -52.89 -8.32 5.17
CA ALA A 210 -53.47 -9.67 5.11
C ALA A 210 -53.44 -10.41 6.46
N PHE A 211 -52.81 -9.84 7.48
CA PHE A 211 -52.74 -10.43 8.82
C PHE A 211 -53.61 -9.65 9.81
N ASP A 212 -54.93 -9.83 9.70
CA ASP A 212 -55.75 -9.91 10.90
C ASP A 212 -55.60 -11.34 11.41
N GLU A 213 -55.00 -11.50 12.60
CA GLU A 213 -54.79 -12.75 13.33
C GLU A 213 -53.53 -13.57 12.94
N GLN A 214 -52.52 -13.47 13.83
CA GLN A 214 -51.35 -14.34 14.05
C GLN A 214 -49.96 -13.91 13.57
N ASP A 215 -49.16 -13.61 14.60
CA ASP A 215 -47.73 -13.83 14.81
C ASP A 215 -46.72 -12.92 14.12
N ASP A 216 -46.05 -12.12 14.97
CA ASP A 216 -44.85 -11.31 14.75
C ASP A 216 -43.70 -12.13 14.14
N ASN A 217 -43.79 -12.44 12.85
CA ASN A 217 -42.68 -13.02 12.12
C ASN A 217 -41.79 -11.92 11.55
N ASP A 218 -40.72 -11.66 12.30
CA ASP A 218 -39.59 -10.79 11.96
C ASP A 218 -39.20 -10.90 10.48
N ILE A 219 -39.27 -9.76 9.79
CA ILE A 219 -38.74 -9.58 8.44
C ILE A 219 -37.22 -9.83 8.48
N VAL A 220 -36.77 -10.97 7.93
CA VAL A 220 -35.33 -11.28 7.81
C VAL A 220 -34.74 -10.47 6.64
N LEU A 221 -34.42 -9.20 6.90
CA LEU A 221 -33.48 -8.43 6.08
C LEU A 221 -32.07 -9.03 6.23
N PRO A 222 -31.20 -8.94 5.21
CA PRO A 222 -29.83 -9.44 5.29
C PRO A 222 -29.11 -8.86 6.52
N ASN A 223 -28.59 -9.73 7.39
CA ASN A 223 -28.10 -9.47 8.78
C ASN A 223 -27.18 -8.24 9.01
N ASN A 224 -26.71 -7.56 7.97
CA ASN A 224 -25.90 -6.34 8.11
C ASN A 224 -26.67 -5.05 7.76
N ILE A 225 -27.94 -5.10 7.35
CA ILE A 225 -28.79 -3.94 7.03
C ILE A 225 -29.90 -3.78 8.08
N THR A 226 -30.40 -4.90 8.61
CA THR A 226 -31.47 -5.00 9.60
C THR A 226 -31.16 -4.19 10.86
N ASP A 227 -30.01 -4.45 11.48
CA ASP A 227 -29.63 -3.80 12.75
C ASP A 227 -29.54 -2.26 12.62
N TYR A 228 -29.07 -1.76 11.49
CA TYR A 228 -28.89 -0.31 11.30
C TYR A 228 -30.17 0.42 10.95
N ASN A 229 -31.07 -0.19 10.16
CA ASN A 229 -32.38 0.39 9.88
C ASN A 229 -33.25 0.42 11.14
N ILE A 230 -33.19 -0.63 11.95
CA ILE A 230 -33.89 -0.65 13.25
C ILE A 230 -33.34 0.47 14.15
N GLU A 231 -32.02 0.62 14.23
CA GLU A 231 -31.36 1.63 15.08
C GLU A 231 -31.56 3.09 14.61
N LEU A 232 -31.76 3.33 13.30
CA LEU A 232 -32.01 4.66 12.74
C LEU A 232 -33.48 5.10 12.85
N ASN A 233 -34.40 4.13 12.80
CA ASN A 233 -35.84 4.35 12.87
C ASN A 233 -36.41 4.14 14.28
N ARG A 234 -35.57 4.02 15.32
CA ARG A 234 -36.06 4.03 16.71
C ARG A 234 -36.78 5.34 17.01
N ASP A 235 -37.79 5.23 17.86
CA ASP A 235 -38.52 6.37 18.40
C ASP A 235 -37.57 7.37 19.07
N ILE A 236 -37.88 8.64 18.89
CA ILE A 236 -37.14 9.75 19.50
C ILE A 236 -37.44 9.73 20.99
N THR A 237 -36.42 9.50 21.82
CA THR A 237 -36.58 9.52 23.28
C THR A 237 -36.52 10.95 23.82
N GLU A 238 -37.08 11.18 25.01
CA GLU A 238 -37.11 12.51 25.66
C GLU A 238 -35.70 13.08 25.88
N ASP A 239 -34.73 12.21 26.17
CA ASP A 239 -33.29 12.55 26.26
C ASP A 239 -32.72 13.10 24.94
N GLU A 240 -33.32 12.77 23.79
CA GLU A 240 -32.92 13.33 22.50
C GLU A 240 -33.47 14.73 22.25
N VAL A 241 -34.55 15.11 22.95
CA VAL A 241 -35.29 16.37 22.77
C VAL A 241 -34.78 17.47 23.72
N TYR A 242 -34.35 17.10 24.92
CA TYR A 242 -33.76 18.05 25.86
C TYR A 242 -32.26 18.22 25.61
N ILE A 243 -31.93 19.17 24.74
CA ILE A 243 -30.58 19.75 24.70
C ILE A 243 -30.49 20.72 25.88
N GLU A 244 -29.85 20.30 26.98
CA GLU A 244 -29.43 21.23 28.03
C GLU A 244 -28.61 22.36 27.38
N LYS A 245 -29.11 23.58 27.52
CA LYS A 245 -28.49 24.81 27.03
C LYS A 245 -27.32 25.23 27.90
#